data_AF-A0A4C1U1P8-F1
#
_entry.id   AF-A0A4C1U1P8-F1
#
_cell.length_a   1.000
_cell.length_b   1.000
_cell.length_c   1.000
_cell.angle_alpha   90.00
_cell.angle_beta   90.00
_cell.angle_gamma   90.00
#
_symmetry.space_group_name_H-M   'P 1'
#
loop_
_entity.id
_entity.type
_entity.pdbx_description
1 polymer ?
#
loop_
_entity_poly.entity_id
_entity_poly.type
_entity_poly.pdbx_seq_one_letter_code
_entity_poly.pdbx_strand_id
1 'polypeptide(L)'
;MILWWTKGFPQTSSTRICGNDVKCDIVSNRSVTSKYKVQAYLFYGSNIDFEDLPLPRKAKDNIWGLFHEESPRNVERLMHEPILKLFNFSSTFSRYSDVPFPLQHLFSLPEITSKQYFVETSKKNALLAEIAPIMYIQSDCETSTERDAYVKELMKYIKIDSYGTCLNNIKLDEKFQVDYLNHLNDDDFLNFIARYKFVIAIENGVCEDYVTEKLWRALKIGTVPIYFGSPSVKDWLPNEKSAILLQNHNTPQKLKEHIDDLLKNDTMYEQYLEHKIKQVIKNKNLIFEFHKRPWAADALQTAQEFECYICEKVHENLQGKIHKAHHLTKKHYDCPKPVSALTLDVNPENSWVFSWQTARVQAEELYKKIVNEH
;
A
#
# COMPACT_ATOMS: atom_id res chain seq x y z
N MET A 1 6.13 -14.43 -26.45
CA MET A 1 5.59 -13.15 -25.96
C MET A 1 5.04 -13.30 -24.56
N ILE A 2 4.95 -12.18 -23.85
CA ILE A 2 4.29 -12.02 -22.56
C ILE A 2 3.06 -11.13 -22.80
N LEU A 3 1.91 -11.52 -22.26
CA LEU A 3 0.65 -10.82 -22.46
C LEU A 3 0.12 -10.30 -21.13
N TRP A 4 -0.05 -8.99 -21.01
CA TRP A 4 -0.93 -8.43 -19.99
C TRP A 4 -2.36 -8.84 -20.33
N TRP A 5 -2.90 -9.76 -19.53
CA TRP A 5 -4.23 -10.31 -19.74
C TRP A 5 -5.30 -9.32 -19.28
N THR A 6 -5.11 -8.68 -18.14
CA THR A 6 -6.05 -7.67 -17.62
C THR A 6 -6.02 -6.40 -18.48
N LYS A 7 -7.19 -5.78 -18.67
CA LYS A 7 -7.29 -4.47 -19.30
C LYS A 7 -6.81 -3.39 -18.32
N GLY A 8 -6.28 -2.29 -18.84
CA GLY A 8 -5.77 -1.22 -18.01
C GLY A 8 -4.28 -1.34 -17.74
N PHE A 9 -3.85 -0.78 -16.62
CA PHE A 9 -2.45 -0.65 -16.23
C PHE A 9 -1.64 -1.95 -16.46
N PRO A 10 -0.40 -1.87 -16.99
CA PRO A 10 0.32 -0.67 -17.40
C PRO A 10 0.05 -0.25 -18.87
N GLN A 11 -0.76 -1.00 -19.63
CA GLN A 11 -1.04 -0.82 -21.07
C GLN A 11 0.19 -0.74 -21.99
N THR A 12 1.30 -1.36 -21.62
CA THR A 12 2.53 -1.34 -22.42
C THR A 12 2.47 -2.33 -23.58
N SER A 13 2.93 -1.90 -24.76
CA SER A 13 3.28 -2.81 -25.87
C SER A 13 4.66 -2.43 -26.35
N SER A 14 5.64 -3.29 -26.06
CA SER A 14 7.05 -3.00 -26.27
C SER A 14 7.90 -4.25 -26.14
N THR A 15 9.00 -4.30 -26.88
CA THR A 15 10.05 -5.29 -26.64
C THR A 15 10.90 -4.86 -25.45
N ARG A 16 10.99 -5.71 -24.42
CA ARG A 16 11.88 -5.54 -23.28
C ARG A 16 13.20 -6.25 -23.54
N ILE A 17 14.29 -5.62 -23.14
CA ILE A 17 15.62 -6.22 -23.05
C ILE A 17 15.98 -6.20 -21.58
N CYS A 18 16.18 -7.39 -21.01
CA CYS A 18 16.34 -7.60 -19.57
C CYS A 18 17.73 -8.17 -19.26
N GLY A 19 17.97 -8.58 -18.01
CA GLY A 19 19.24 -9.16 -17.61
C GLY A 19 19.64 -10.35 -18.49
N ASN A 20 20.95 -10.51 -18.72
CA ASN A 20 21.50 -11.53 -19.63
C ASN A 20 21.05 -11.39 -21.10
N ASP A 21 20.73 -10.16 -21.54
CA ASP A 21 20.33 -9.82 -22.91
C ASP A 21 19.10 -10.60 -23.42
N VAL A 22 18.28 -11.14 -22.50
CA VAL A 22 17.05 -11.83 -22.87
C VAL A 22 16.01 -10.81 -23.35
N LYS A 23 15.30 -11.19 -24.42
CA LYS A 23 14.32 -10.31 -25.08
C LYS A 23 12.93 -10.93 -25.03
N CYS A 24 11.94 -10.12 -24.69
CA CYS A 24 10.54 -10.51 -24.73
C CYS A 24 9.66 -9.39 -25.27
N ASP A 25 8.76 -9.73 -26.19
CA ASP A 25 7.68 -8.83 -26.58
C ASP A 25 6.58 -8.86 -25.53
N ILE A 26 6.34 -7.70 -24.92
CA ILE A 26 5.23 -7.45 -24.00
C ILE A 26 4.08 -6.86 -24.81
N VAL A 27 2.88 -7.41 -24.64
CA VAL A 27 1.69 -7.03 -25.40
C VAL A 27 0.50 -6.94 -24.44
N SER A 28 -0.47 -6.06 -24.74
CA SER A 28 -1.74 -5.95 -23.98
C SER A 28 -2.98 -6.29 -24.82
N ASN A 29 -2.83 -6.37 -26.15
CA ASN A 29 -3.91 -6.76 -27.05
C ASN A 29 -4.09 -8.29 -27.11
N ARG A 30 -5.17 -8.81 -26.54
CA ARG A 30 -5.46 -10.26 -26.54
C ARG A 30 -5.75 -10.86 -27.91
N SER A 31 -6.08 -10.06 -28.94
CA SER A 31 -6.36 -10.59 -30.28
C SER A 31 -5.14 -11.32 -30.89
N VAL A 32 -3.94 -11.02 -30.40
CA VAL A 32 -2.68 -11.64 -30.83
C VAL A 32 -2.56 -13.13 -30.46
N THR A 33 -3.35 -13.60 -29.48
CA THR A 33 -3.34 -15.01 -29.02
C THR A 33 -3.72 -16.01 -30.12
N SER A 34 -4.50 -15.57 -31.12
CA SER A 34 -4.85 -16.38 -32.29
C SER A 34 -3.68 -16.62 -33.25
N LYS A 35 -2.64 -15.78 -33.19
CA LYS A 35 -1.52 -15.77 -34.13
C LYS A 35 -0.19 -16.19 -33.50
N TYR A 36 -0.05 -16.02 -32.20
CA TYR A 36 1.23 -16.20 -31.52
C TYR A 36 1.10 -16.98 -30.21
N LYS A 37 2.13 -17.77 -29.90
CA LYS A 37 2.23 -18.50 -28.64
C LYS A 37 2.57 -17.55 -27.48
N VAL A 38 1.66 -17.42 -26.53
CA VAL A 38 1.87 -16.71 -25.27
C VAL A 38 2.62 -17.61 -24.30
N GLN A 39 3.74 -17.14 -23.76
CA GLN A 39 4.56 -17.90 -22.79
C GLN A 39 4.25 -17.50 -21.34
N ALA A 40 3.77 -16.27 -21.14
CA ALA A 40 3.32 -15.81 -19.83
C ALA A 40 2.12 -14.85 -19.95
N TYR A 41 1.24 -14.92 -18.95
CA TYR A 41 0.11 -14.03 -18.74
C TYR A 41 0.36 -13.20 -17.48
N LEU A 42 0.30 -11.88 -17.59
CA LEU A 42 0.40 -10.96 -16.47
C LEU A 42 -0.98 -10.43 -16.11
N PHE A 43 -1.25 -10.31 -14.82
CA PHE A 43 -2.54 -9.87 -14.30
C PHE A 43 -2.32 -8.70 -13.36
N TYR A 44 -3.00 -7.59 -13.66
CA TYR A 44 -3.15 -6.49 -12.73
C TYR A 44 -4.31 -6.81 -11.77
N GLY A 45 -4.00 -6.99 -10.48
CA GLY A 45 -4.94 -7.53 -9.50
C GLY A 45 -6.24 -6.72 -9.37
N SER A 46 -6.17 -5.39 -9.38
CA SER A 46 -7.38 -4.53 -9.30
C SER A 46 -8.37 -4.72 -10.46
N ASN A 47 -7.89 -5.20 -11.62
CA ASN A 47 -8.70 -5.34 -12.83
C ASN A 47 -8.87 -6.79 -13.27
N ILE A 48 -8.57 -7.75 -12.39
CA ILE A 48 -8.73 -9.16 -12.72
C ILE A 48 -10.21 -9.54 -12.77
N ASP A 49 -10.62 -10.12 -13.90
CA ASP A 49 -11.92 -10.79 -14.04
C ASP A 49 -11.69 -12.30 -13.95
N PHE A 50 -12.21 -12.89 -12.87
CA PHE A 50 -12.05 -14.31 -12.59
C PHE A 50 -12.93 -15.22 -13.45
N GLU A 51 -13.95 -14.67 -14.12
CA GLU A 51 -14.75 -15.41 -15.10
C GLU A 51 -14.11 -15.41 -16.49
N ASP A 52 -13.11 -14.56 -16.70
CA ASP A 52 -12.38 -14.39 -17.96
C ASP A 52 -10.89 -14.67 -17.72
N LEU A 53 -10.56 -15.92 -17.39
CA LEU A 53 -9.18 -16.39 -17.21
C LEU A 53 -8.69 -17.16 -18.46
N PRO A 54 -7.39 -17.12 -18.80
CA PRO A 54 -6.85 -17.86 -19.93
C PRO A 54 -6.71 -19.36 -19.60
N LEU A 55 -7.83 -20.08 -19.68
CA LEU A 55 -7.94 -21.50 -19.36
C LEU A 55 -7.71 -22.39 -20.62
N PRO A 56 -7.25 -23.65 -20.44
CA PRO A 56 -6.96 -24.34 -19.18
C PRO A 56 -5.69 -23.85 -18.50
N ARG A 57 -5.67 -23.84 -17.15
CA ARG A 57 -4.50 -23.44 -16.37
C ARG A 57 -3.42 -24.52 -16.41
N LYS A 58 -2.41 -24.33 -17.27
CA LYS A 58 -1.23 -25.20 -17.37
C LYS A 58 0.02 -24.54 -16.78
N ALA A 59 0.24 -24.73 -15.47
CA ALA A 59 1.28 -24.04 -14.71
C ALA A 59 2.73 -24.29 -15.13
N LYS A 60 3.00 -25.36 -15.89
CA LYS A 60 4.31 -25.65 -16.49
C LYS A 60 4.48 -25.03 -17.87
N ASP A 61 3.39 -24.89 -18.62
CA ASP A 61 3.43 -24.49 -20.03
C ASP A 61 3.38 -22.96 -20.18
N ASN A 62 2.64 -22.29 -19.30
CA ASN A 62 2.47 -20.83 -19.34
C ASN A 62 2.61 -20.25 -17.93
N ILE A 63 3.47 -19.26 -17.77
CA ILE A 63 3.68 -18.56 -16.50
C ILE A 63 2.51 -17.60 -16.26
N TRP A 64 1.96 -17.57 -15.04
CA TRP A 64 1.02 -16.53 -14.62
C TRP A 64 1.72 -15.62 -13.59
N GLY A 65 1.82 -14.33 -13.89
CA GLY A 65 2.39 -13.31 -13.00
C GLY A 65 1.31 -12.40 -12.44
N LEU A 66 1.32 -12.17 -11.13
CA LEU A 66 0.41 -11.25 -10.44
C LEU A 66 1.12 -9.93 -10.11
N PHE A 67 0.58 -8.80 -10.57
CA PHE A 67 1.03 -7.46 -10.19
C PHE A 67 -0.10 -6.76 -9.43
N HIS A 68 0.14 -6.31 -8.19
CA HIS A 68 -0.88 -5.64 -7.39
C HIS A 68 -0.31 -4.80 -6.23
N GLU A 69 -0.30 -3.48 -6.41
CA GLU A 69 0.07 -2.40 -5.47
C GLU A 69 -1.08 -1.92 -4.61
N GLU A 70 -2.28 -2.08 -5.16
CA GLU A 70 -3.44 -1.38 -4.68
C GLU A 70 -4.02 -2.00 -3.42
N SER A 71 -5.00 -1.29 -2.85
CA SER A 71 -5.74 -1.75 -1.69
C SER A 71 -6.21 -3.21 -1.86
N PRO A 72 -6.07 -4.04 -0.81
CA PRO A 72 -6.62 -5.39 -0.82
C PRO A 72 -8.13 -5.41 -1.04
N ARG A 73 -8.82 -4.31 -0.70
CA ARG A 73 -10.24 -4.10 -0.97
C ARG A 73 -10.61 -4.29 -2.45
N ASN A 74 -9.72 -3.95 -3.38
CA ASN A 74 -10.03 -3.99 -4.80
C ASN A 74 -10.27 -5.42 -5.30
N VAL A 75 -9.73 -6.43 -4.60
CA VAL A 75 -9.73 -7.81 -5.06
C VAL A 75 -9.59 -8.79 -3.89
N GLU A 76 -10.67 -8.92 -3.10
CA GLU A 76 -10.67 -9.71 -1.87
C GLU A 76 -10.28 -11.18 -2.06
N ARG A 77 -10.60 -11.75 -3.22
CA ARG A 77 -10.23 -13.14 -3.55
C ARG A 77 -8.71 -13.39 -3.51
N LEU A 78 -7.88 -12.38 -3.78
CA LEU A 78 -6.42 -12.49 -3.67
C LEU A 78 -5.92 -12.60 -2.22
N MET A 79 -6.73 -12.22 -1.22
CA MET A 79 -6.39 -12.42 0.20
C MET A 79 -6.39 -13.90 0.61
N HIS A 80 -6.85 -14.79 -0.26
CA HIS A 80 -7.00 -16.20 0.03
C HIS A 80 -6.03 -17.05 -0.79
N GLU A 81 -5.31 -17.93 -0.10
CA GLU A 81 -4.27 -18.77 -0.68
C GLU A 81 -4.72 -19.63 -1.89
N PRO A 82 -5.97 -20.15 -1.98
CA PRO A 82 -6.42 -20.87 -3.17
C PRO A 82 -6.26 -20.07 -4.47
N ILE A 83 -6.56 -18.77 -4.47
CA ILE A 83 -6.39 -17.93 -5.66
C ILE A 83 -4.93 -17.59 -5.89
N LEU A 84 -4.18 -17.27 -4.84
CA LEU A 84 -2.73 -17.02 -4.95
C LEU A 84 -2.02 -18.19 -5.63
N LYS A 85 -2.40 -19.44 -5.32
CA LYS A 85 -1.84 -20.67 -5.92
C LYS A 85 -2.03 -20.78 -7.44
N LEU A 86 -2.93 -20.00 -8.04
CA LEU A 86 -3.08 -19.97 -9.50
C LEU A 86 -1.86 -19.31 -10.18
N PHE A 87 -1.20 -18.39 -9.50
CA PHE A 87 -0.08 -17.61 -10.03
C PHE A 87 1.25 -18.26 -9.70
N ASN A 88 2.21 -18.07 -10.60
CA ASN A 88 3.58 -18.53 -10.41
C ASN A 88 4.42 -17.50 -9.65
N PHE A 89 4.35 -16.23 -10.03
CA PHE A 89 5.21 -15.17 -9.53
C PHE A 89 4.40 -13.92 -9.20
N SER A 90 4.94 -13.07 -8.33
CA SER A 90 4.25 -11.87 -7.86
C SER A 90 5.13 -10.64 -7.80
N SER A 91 4.50 -9.50 -8.00
CA SER A 91 4.95 -8.19 -7.57
C SER A 91 3.81 -7.54 -6.81
N THR A 92 3.94 -7.44 -5.49
CA THR A 92 2.99 -6.77 -4.59
C THR A 92 3.76 -5.95 -3.55
N PHE A 93 3.03 -5.25 -2.68
CA PHE A 93 3.62 -4.59 -1.52
C PHE A 93 4.33 -5.55 -0.54
N SER A 94 4.10 -6.86 -0.61
CA SER A 94 4.79 -7.83 0.25
C SER A 94 6.30 -7.89 -0.05
N ARG A 95 7.14 -7.80 0.99
CA ARG A 95 8.59 -8.03 0.88
C ARG A 95 8.97 -9.43 0.39
N TYR A 96 8.03 -10.37 0.40
CA TYR A 96 8.21 -11.74 -0.05
C TYR A 96 7.80 -11.97 -1.51
N SER A 97 7.29 -10.94 -2.19
CA SER A 97 7.12 -11.00 -3.65
C SER A 97 8.45 -11.18 -4.37
N ASP A 98 8.40 -11.77 -5.57
CA ASP A 98 9.57 -11.98 -6.42
C ASP A 98 10.20 -10.64 -6.82
N VAL A 99 9.34 -9.68 -7.15
CA VAL A 99 9.68 -8.28 -7.39
C VAL A 99 8.89 -7.44 -6.38
N PRO A 100 9.39 -7.29 -5.14
CA PRO A 100 8.63 -6.67 -4.05
C PRO A 100 8.76 -5.15 -4.07
N PHE A 101 7.73 -4.44 -3.61
CA PHE A 101 7.79 -2.98 -3.46
C PHE A 101 7.14 -2.47 -2.16
N PRO A 102 7.69 -2.87 -0.99
CA PRO A 102 7.16 -2.52 0.33
C PRO A 102 7.35 -1.04 0.70
N LEU A 103 8.11 -0.29 -0.10
CA LEU A 103 8.39 1.14 0.10
C LEU A 103 7.69 2.01 -0.96
N GLN A 104 6.55 1.55 -1.50
CA GLN A 104 5.75 2.34 -2.44
C GLN A 104 5.53 3.77 -1.93
N HIS A 105 5.62 4.76 -2.82
CA HIS A 105 5.53 6.20 -2.54
C HIS A 105 6.66 6.84 -1.72
N LEU A 106 7.72 6.11 -1.35
CA LEU A 106 8.96 6.72 -0.83
C LEU A 106 9.95 6.94 -1.99
N PHE A 107 9.87 8.08 -2.67
CA PHE A 107 10.68 8.33 -3.88
C PHE A 107 12.13 8.67 -3.57
N SER A 108 12.44 9.19 -2.38
CA SER A 108 13.83 9.31 -1.94
C SER A 108 13.98 9.33 -0.41
N LEU A 109 15.11 8.82 0.10
CA LEU A 109 15.45 8.96 1.53
C LEU A 109 15.52 10.44 1.98
N PRO A 110 16.05 11.39 1.17
CA PRO A 110 15.97 12.81 1.48
C PRO A 110 14.55 13.37 1.66
N GLU A 111 13.50 12.82 1.07
CA GLU A 111 12.14 13.35 1.27
C GLU A 111 11.72 13.26 2.75
N ILE A 112 12.08 12.18 3.42
CA ILE A 112 11.74 12.00 4.83
C ILE A 112 12.77 12.63 5.78
N THR A 113 13.93 13.09 5.34
CA THR A 113 14.91 13.78 6.22
C THR A 113 15.01 15.30 5.99
N SER A 114 14.80 15.77 4.75
CA SER A 114 14.89 17.17 4.33
C SER A 114 13.96 18.08 5.11
N LYS A 115 14.40 19.28 5.49
CA LYS A 115 13.55 20.25 6.17
C LYS A 115 12.66 21.09 5.23
N GLN A 116 12.53 20.73 3.95
CA GLN A 116 11.80 21.52 2.94
C GLN A 116 10.41 22.02 3.40
N TYR A 117 9.58 21.14 3.97
CA TYR A 117 8.24 21.52 4.50
C TYR A 117 8.20 21.57 6.03
N PHE A 118 9.32 21.35 6.71
CA PHE A 118 9.34 21.16 8.16
C PHE A 118 8.98 22.46 8.90
N VAL A 119 7.91 22.41 9.71
CA VAL A 119 7.52 23.50 10.59
C VAL A 119 8.02 23.21 12.01
N GLU A 120 8.84 24.11 12.54
CA GLU A 120 9.40 24.02 13.89
C GLU A 120 8.32 23.86 14.97
N THR A 121 8.61 23.08 16.02
CA THR A 121 7.64 22.73 17.08
C THR A 121 6.99 23.96 17.73
N SER A 122 7.78 25.01 17.99
CA SER A 122 7.28 26.26 18.57
C SER A 122 6.25 26.97 17.68
N LYS A 123 6.43 26.92 16.35
CA LYS A 123 5.44 27.45 15.39
C LYS A 123 4.18 26.59 15.39
N LYS A 124 4.31 25.26 15.42
CA LYS A 124 3.15 24.35 15.56
C LYS A 124 2.38 24.61 16.86
N ASN A 125 3.08 24.89 17.97
CA ASN A 125 2.45 25.23 19.26
C ASN A 125 1.61 26.51 19.15
N ALA A 126 2.15 27.56 18.52
CA ALA A 126 1.41 28.81 18.32
C ALA A 126 0.13 28.60 17.50
N LEU A 127 0.18 27.75 16.48
CA LEU A 127 -0.95 27.45 15.61
C LEU A 127 -2.09 26.69 16.32
N LEU A 128 -1.85 26.06 17.47
CA LEU A 128 -2.92 25.38 18.24
C LEU A 128 -4.01 26.34 18.75
N ALA A 129 -3.77 27.66 18.72
CA ALA A 129 -4.79 28.66 18.99
C ALA A 129 -5.83 28.78 17.86
N GLU A 130 -5.48 28.35 16.64
CA GLU A 130 -6.27 28.54 15.42
C GLU A 130 -6.76 27.22 14.81
N ILE A 131 -5.94 26.17 14.85
CA ILE A 131 -6.23 24.86 14.25
C ILE A 131 -6.23 23.74 15.30
N ALA A 132 -6.88 22.63 14.99
CA ALA A 132 -6.81 21.43 15.80
C ALA A 132 -5.38 20.86 15.84
N PRO A 133 -5.01 20.11 16.89
CA PRO A 133 -3.71 19.42 16.92
C PRO A 133 -3.59 18.30 15.88
N ILE A 134 -4.71 17.73 15.44
CA ILE A 134 -4.79 16.56 14.56
C ILE A 134 -5.56 16.93 13.29
N MET A 135 -5.01 16.57 12.13
CA MET A 135 -5.69 16.64 10.84
C MET A 135 -6.12 15.25 10.35
N TYR A 136 -7.30 15.19 9.73
CA TYR A 136 -7.82 14.04 9.00
C TYR A 136 -8.22 14.46 7.58
N ILE A 137 -7.77 13.70 6.58
CA ILE A 137 -8.13 13.97 5.19
C ILE A 137 -8.26 12.67 4.40
N GLN A 138 -9.49 12.26 4.16
CA GLN A 138 -9.81 11.03 3.44
C GLN A 138 -11.06 11.19 2.60
N SER A 139 -11.12 10.47 1.48
CA SER A 139 -12.28 10.46 0.57
C SER A 139 -13.05 9.14 0.54
N ASP A 140 -12.41 8.05 0.98
CA ASP A 140 -13.02 6.73 1.11
C ASP A 140 -13.41 6.48 2.56
N CYS A 141 -14.71 6.55 2.86
CA CYS A 141 -15.22 6.57 4.24
C CYS A 141 -15.67 5.20 4.74
N GLU A 142 -15.84 4.23 3.84
CA GLU A 142 -16.30 2.87 4.15
C GLU A 142 -15.15 1.89 3.94
N THR A 143 -14.26 1.85 4.92
CA THR A 143 -13.04 1.05 4.86
C THR A 143 -13.11 -0.17 5.78
N SER A 144 -12.36 -1.22 5.43
CA SER A 144 -12.30 -2.45 6.21
C SER A 144 -11.73 -2.24 7.62
N THR A 145 -11.01 -1.14 7.84
CA THR A 145 -10.41 -0.76 9.12
C THR A 145 -11.34 0.04 10.04
N GLU A 146 -12.57 0.35 9.62
CA GLU A 146 -13.51 1.20 10.37
C GLU A 146 -12.87 2.53 10.83
N ARG A 147 -11.94 3.04 10.02
CA ARG A 147 -11.13 4.23 10.30
C ARG A 147 -11.98 5.42 10.71
N ASP A 148 -13.08 5.66 10.01
CA ASP A 148 -13.96 6.79 10.25
C ASP A 148 -14.73 6.67 11.56
N ALA A 149 -15.06 5.45 11.97
CA ALA A 149 -15.62 5.18 13.30
C ALA A 149 -14.59 5.47 14.40
N TYR A 150 -13.32 5.08 14.19
CA TYR A 150 -12.22 5.43 15.10
C TYR A 150 -12.07 6.94 15.26
N VAL A 151 -11.97 7.68 14.14
CA VAL A 151 -11.79 9.14 14.17
C VAL A 151 -13.00 9.80 14.82
N LYS A 152 -14.23 9.38 14.49
CA LYS A 152 -15.45 9.91 15.10
C LYS A 152 -15.50 9.68 16.62
N GLU A 153 -15.02 8.53 17.11
CA GLU A 153 -14.91 8.29 18.55
C GLU A 153 -13.84 9.18 19.18
N LEU A 154 -12.66 9.30 18.56
CA LEU A 154 -11.58 10.15 19.05
C LEU A 154 -11.98 11.64 19.12
N MET A 155 -12.79 12.11 18.17
CA MET A 155 -13.33 13.48 18.14
C MET A 155 -14.15 13.86 19.39
N LYS A 156 -14.63 12.87 20.18
CA LYS A 156 -15.29 13.14 21.47
C LYS A 156 -14.33 13.62 22.55
N TYR A 157 -13.03 13.33 22.42
CA TYR A 157 -12.01 13.59 23.43
C TYR A 157 -11.00 14.67 23.04
N ILE A 158 -10.80 14.90 21.74
CA ILE A 158 -9.85 15.87 21.20
C ILE A 158 -10.36 16.48 19.89
N LYS A 159 -10.06 17.76 19.64
CA LYS A 159 -10.40 18.41 18.37
C LYS A 159 -9.61 17.78 17.22
N ILE A 160 -10.28 17.54 16.10
CA ILE A 160 -9.70 17.05 14.85
C ILE A 160 -10.30 17.86 13.72
N ASP A 161 -9.44 18.37 12.84
CA ASP A 161 -9.87 19.05 11.62
C ASP A 161 -9.94 18.02 10.48
N SER A 162 -11.17 17.71 10.05
CA SER A 162 -11.45 16.79 8.94
C SER A 162 -11.84 17.54 7.67
N TYR A 163 -10.96 17.50 6.69
CA TYR A 163 -11.08 18.25 5.43
C TYR A 163 -11.59 17.44 4.24
N GLY A 164 -11.37 16.13 4.27
CA GLY A 164 -11.81 15.24 3.19
C GLY A 164 -13.33 15.06 3.17
N THR A 165 -13.86 14.31 2.20
CA THR A 165 -15.31 14.05 2.14
C THR A 165 -15.82 13.28 3.37
N CYS A 166 -14.94 12.54 4.05
CA CYS A 166 -15.28 11.81 5.26
C CYS A 166 -15.26 12.70 6.50
N LEU A 167 -16.33 12.61 7.31
CA LEU A 167 -16.61 13.43 8.51
C LEU A 167 -16.75 14.96 8.25
N ASN A 168 -15.92 15.53 7.37
CA ASN A 168 -15.98 16.87 6.79
C ASN A 168 -16.50 17.97 7.73
N ASN A 169 -15.90 18.13 8.91
CA ASN A 169 -16.34 19.10 9.91
C ASN A 169 -15.77 20.51 9.66
N ILE A 170 -14.80 20.65 8.76
CA ILE A 170 -14.21 21.92 8.34
C ILE A 170 -13.95 21.90 6.83
N LYS A 171 -14.01 23.07 6.20
CA LYS A 171 -13.75 23.21 4.77
C LYS A 171 -12.29 23.57 4.52
N LEU A 172 -11.74 23.02 3.44
CA LEU A 172 -10.48 23.50 2.88
C LEU A 172 -10.64 24.95 2.40
N ASP A 173 -9.54 25.69 2.40
CA ASP A 173 -9.49 27.00 1.72
C ASP A 173 -9.88 26.83 0.25
N GLU A 174 -10.56 27.82 -0.34
CA GLU A 174 -11.09 27.76 -1.71
C GLU A 174 -10.04 27.31 -2.74
N LYS A 175 -8.79 27.76 -2.58
CA LYS A 175 -7.65 27.39 -3.44
C LYS A 175 -7.35 25.88 -3.47
N PHE A 176 -7.79 25.13 -2.46
CA PHE A 176 -7.61 23.69 -2.34
C PHE A 176 -8.90 22.91 -2.54
N GLN A 177 -10.05 23.54 -2.77
CA GLN A 177 -11.32 22.79 -2.85
C GLN A 177 -11.47 22.04 -4.19
N VAL A 178 -10.86 22.55 -5.25
CA VAL A 178 -10.95 21.95 -6.58
C VAL A 178 -9.92 20.83 -6.70
N ASP A 179 -10.42 19.62 -6.93
CA ASP A 179 -9.62 18.42 -7.24
C ASP A 179 -8.49 18.10 -6.24
N TYR A 180 -8.70 18.41 -4.96
CA TYR A 180 -7.67 18.31 -3.92
C TYR A 180 -7.02 16.93 -3.82
N LEU A 181 -7.73 15.86 -4.19
CA LEU A 181 -7.22 14.48 -4.17
C LEU A 181 -6.05 14.28 -5.13
N ASN A 182 -6.08 14.94 -6.30
CA ASN A 182 -4.98 14.89 -7.27
C ASN A 182 -3.84 15.85 -6.91
N HIS A 183 -4.07 16.77 -5.98
CA HIS A 183 -3.13 17.81 -5.55
C HIS A 183 -2.58 17.61 -4.12
N LEU A 184 -2.79 16.43 -3.51
CA LEU A 184 -2.35 16.14 -2.14
C LEU A 184 -0.83 16.20 -1.94
N ASN A 185 -0.06 16.12 -3.04
CA ASN A 185 1.40 16.16 -3.05
C ASN A 185 1.96 17.48 -3.58
N ASP A 186 1.10 18.46 -3.89
CA ASP A 186 1.54 19.79 -4.34
C ASP A 186 2.17 20.56 -3.18
N ASP A 187 3.18 21.38 -3.48
CA ASP A 187 3.96 22.08 -2.46
C ASP A 187 3.10 22.92 -1.52
N ASP A 188 2.12 23.65 -2.05
CA ASP A 188 1.21 24.48 -1.25
C ASP A 188 0.36 23.63 -0.29
N PHE A 189 -0.09 22.45 -0.74
CA PHE A 189 -0.90 21.55 0.07
C PHE A 189 -0.05 20.87 1.15
N LEU A 190 1.17 20.44 0.79
CA LEU A 190 2.12 19.88 1.75
C LEU A 190 2.49 20.91 2.83
N ASN A 191 2.74 22.16 2.46
CA ASN A 191 2.97 23.26 3.40
C ASN A 191 1.75 23.52 4.31
N PHE A 192 0.53 23.40 3.76
CA PHE A 192 -0.70 23.53 4.55
C PHE A 192 -0.82 22.44 5.62
N ILE A 193 -0.61 21.17 5.26
CA ILE A 193 -0.69 20.04 6.20
C ILE A 193 0.47 20.09 7.22
N ALA A 194 1.65 20.56 6.82
CA ALA A 194 2.84 20.60 7.67
C ALA A 194 2.67 21.41 8.96
N ARG A 195 1.67 22.31 8.99
CA ARG A 195 1.27 23.10 10.16
C ARG A 195 0.75 22.25 11.33
N TYR A 196 0.13 21.11 11.06
CA TYR A 196 -0.43 20.23 12.07
C TYR A 196 0.66 19.48 12.84
N LYS A 197 0.42 19.20 14.12
CA LYS A 197 1.30 18.31 14.90
C LYS A 197 1.13 16.86 14.53
N PHE A 198 -0.12 16.44 14.30
CA PHE A 198 -0.47 15.07 13.98
C PHE A 198 -1.35 14.98 12.74
N VAL A 199 -1.19 13.89 11.98
CA VAL A 199 -2.10 13.51 10.89
C VAL A 199 -2.52 12.06 11.10
N ILE A 200 -3.81 11.79 10.96
CA ILE A 200 -4.33 10.41 10.94
C ILE A 200 -3.92 9.76 9.61
N ALA A 201 -3.07 8.75 9.68
CA ALA A 201 -2.53 7.98 8.56
C ALA A 201 -2.97 6.51 8.65
N ILE A 202 -4.28 6.29 8.73
CA ILE A 202 -4.86 4.95 8.81
C ILE A 202 -5.16 4.45 7.40
N GLU A 203 -4.65 3.27 7.07
CA GLU A 203 -4.87 2.59 5.79
C GLU A 203 -6.31 2.08 5.67
N ASN A 204 -6.75 1.83 4.43
CA ASN A 204 -8.09 1.29 4.16
C ASN A 204 -8.18 -0.24 4.32
N GLY A 205 -7.04 -0.89 4.56
CA GLY A 205 -6.92 -2.31 4.86
C GLY A 205 -5.70 -2.61 5.72
N VAL A 206 -5.75 -3.75 6.42
CA VAL A 206 -4.62 -4.30 7.18
C VAL A 206 -4.01 -5.43 6.37
N CYS A 207 -2.76 -5.30 5.98
CA CYS A 207 -1.94 -6.38 5.41
C CYS A 207 -0.48 -6.17 5.77
N GLU A 208 0.30 -7.24 5.85
CA GLU A 208 1.75 -7.14 6.00
C GLU A 208 2.35 -6.33 4.85
N ASP A 209 3.25 -5.40 5.19
CA ASP A 209 3.93 -4.48 4.27
C ASP A 209 3.04 -3.54 3.45
N TYR A 210 1.72 -3.51 3.67
CA TYR A 210 0.83 -2.52 3.04
C TYR A 210 0.96 -1.15 3.71
N VAL A 211 1.92 -0.38 3.21
CA VAL A 211 2.21 1.00 3.60
C VAL A 211 2.03 1.89 2.38
N THR A 212 1.23 2.95 2.48
CA THR A 212 0.91 3.80 1.33
C THR A 212 1.46 5.23 1.50
N GLU A 213 1.09 6.11 0.57
CA GLU A 213 1.43 7.53 0.61
C GLU A 213 1.00 8.21 1.93
N LYS A 214 0.00 7.67 2.65
CA LYS A 214 -0.52 8.27 3.89
C LYS A 214 0.56 8.38 4.96
N LEU A 215 1.33 7.30 5.18
CA LEU A 215 2.44 7.31 6.13
C LEU A 215 3.57 8.22 5.62
N TRP A 216 3.99 8.02 4.38
CA TRP A 216 5.15 8.71 3.81
C TRP A 216 4.94 10.21 3.70
N ARG A 217 3.73 10.67 3.37
CA ARG A 217 3.38 12.10 3.31
C ARG A 217 3.56 12.78 4.66
N ALA A 218 3.09 12.17 5.74
CA ALA A 218 3.25 12.72 7.09
C ALA A 218 4.74 12.81 7.50
N LEU A 219 5.50 11.73 7.26
CA LEU A 219 6.94 11.70 7.53
C LEU A 219 7.71 12.73 6.69
N LYS A 220 7.35 12.89 5.41
CA LYS A 220 7.93 13.86 4.48
C LYS A 220 7.76 15.30 4.96
N ILE A 221 6.58 15.67 5.44
CA ILE A 221 6.30 17.04 5.88
C ILE A 221 6.68 17.33 7.34
N GLY A 222 7.14 16.32 8.09
CA GLY A 222 7.51 16.48 9.50
C GLY A 222 6.32 16.66 10.42
N THR A 223 5.23 15.95 10.13
CA THR A 223 4.06 15.82 10.98
C THR A 223 3.99 14.39 11.49
N VAL A 224 3.63 14.19 12.76
CA VAL A 224 3.66 12.85 13.37
C VAL A 224 2.44 12.03 12.90
N PRO A 225 2.63 10.94 12.15
CA PRO A 225 1.52 10.09 11.74
C PRO A 225 0.94 9.32 12.93
N ILE A 226 -0.38 9.32 13.06
CA ILE A 226 -1.15 8.37 13.87
C ILE A 226 -1.57 7.24 12.93
N TYR A 227 -0.87 6.10 13.00
CA TYR A 227 -0.88 5.06 11.98
C TYR A 227 -1.60 3.78 12.44
N PHE A 228 -2.33 3.17 11.51
CA PHE A 228 -2.88 1.82 11.59
C PHE A 228 -3.04 1.25 10.18
N GLY A 229 -2.67 -0.01 9.96
CA GLY A 229 -2.54 -0.59 8.62
C GLY A 229 -1.63 -1.79 8.69
N SER A 230 -0.43 -1.69 8.15
CA SER A 230 0.56 -2.77 8.17
C SER A 230 1.04 -3.15 9.58
N PRO A 231 0.93 -4.43 10.00
CA PRO A 231 1.54 -4.91 11.24
C PRO A 231 3.07 -4.82 11.24
N SER A 232 3.71 -4.94 10.08
CA SER A 232 5.17 -4.84 9.91
C SER A 232 5.68 -3.40 9.74
N VAL A 233 4.85 -2.36 9.88
CA VAL A 233 5.24 -0.96 9.61
C VAL A 233 6.52 -0.51 10.34
N LYS A 234 6.78 -1.04 11.54
CA LYS A 234 7.99 -0.73 12.33
C LYS A 234 9.28 -1.03 11.57
N ASP A 235 9.27 -1.99 10.65
CA ASP A 235 10.42 -2.33 9.81
C ASP A 235 10.74 -1.24 8.78
N TRP A 236 9.79 -0.34 8.51
CA TRP A 236 9.88 0.69 7.48
C TRP A 236 9.93 2.11 8.03
N LEU A 237 9.72 2.31 9.33
CA LEU A 237 9.82 3.61 9.97
C LEU A 237 11.27 4.11 10.00
N PRO A 238 11.55 5.42 9.79
CA PRO A 238 12.92 5.94 9.82
C PRO A 238 13.61 5.80 11.19
N ASN A 239 12.81 5.75 12.26
CA ASN A 239 13.23 5.43 13.62
C ASN A 239 12.03 4.84 14.42
N GLU A 240 12.31 4.24 15.58
CA GLU A 240 11.32 3.54 16.42
C GLU A 240 10.13 4.39 16.88
N LYS A 241 10.28 5.72 16.93
CA LYS A 241 9.27 6.66 17.40
C LYS A 241 8.66 7.51 16.30
N SER A 242 9.02 7.35 15.04
CA SER A 242 8.56 8.28 13.98
C SER A 242 7.06 8.23 13.66
N ALA A 243 6.31 7.33 14.28
CA ALA A 243 4.86 7.23 14.20
C ALA A 243 4.24 6.86 15.55
N ILE A 244 3.02 7.35 15.81
CA ILE A 244 2.17 6.82 16.88
C ILE A 244 1.38 5.66 16.30
N LEU A 245 1.60 4.45 16.82
CA LEU A 245 0.95 3.24 16.32
C LEU A 245 -0.29 2.94 17.15
N LEU A 246 -1.46 2.87 16.51
CA LEU A 246 -2.72 2.61 17.22
C LEU A 246 -2.72 1.27 17.96
N GLN A 247 -1.97 0.27 17.49
CA GLN A 247 -1.86 -1.03 18.15
C GLN A 247 -1.25 -0.93 19.56
N ASN A 248 -0.57 0.18 19.90
CA ASN A 248 -0.03 0.42 21.24
C ASN A 248 -1.03 1.17 22.15
N HIS A 249 -2.21 1.54 21.65
CA HIS A 249 -3.22 2.33 22.36
C HIS A 249 -4.59 1.67 22.23
N ASN A 250 -4.96 0.84 23.21
CA ASN A 250 -6.15 0.00 23.15
C ASN A 250 -7.48 0.76 22.99
N THR A 251 -7.53 2.07 23.29
CA THR A 251 -8.73 2.88 23.13
C THR A 251 -8.41 4.31 22.67
N PRO A 252 -9.37 5.02 22.03
CA PRO A 252 -9.20 6.44 21.67
C PRO A 252 -8.87 7.36 22.85
N GLN A 253 -9.35 7.06 24.06
CA GLN A 253 -9.02 7.82 25.27
C GLN A 253 -7.54 7.64 25.64
N LYS A 254 -6.99 6.43 25.51
CA LYS A 254 -5.57 6.17 25.74
C LYS A 254 -4.69 6.84 24.70
N LEU A 255 -5.12 6.88 23.44
CA LEU A 255 -4.43 7.70 22.44
C LEU A 255 -4.48 9.19 22.83
N LYS A 256 -5.63 9.70 23.25
CA LYS A 256 -5.78 11.09 23.68
C LYS A 256 -4.86 11.43 24.86
N GLU A 257 -4.79 10.58 25.88
CA GLU A 257 -3.87 10.77 27.02
C GLU A 257 -2.42 10.92 26.55
N HIS A 258 -1.99 10.05 25.64
CA HIS A 258 -0.65 10.12 25.07
C HIS A 258 -0.44 11.40 24.24
N ILE A 259 -1.43 11.80 23.43
CA ILE A 259 -1.37 13.06 22.67
C ILE A 259 -1.27 14.27 23.59
N ASP A 260 -2.03 14.31 24.70
CA ASP A 260 -1.95 15.38 25.69
C ASP A 260 -0.54 15.53 26.27
N ASP A 261 0.14 14.41 26.54
CA ASP A 261 1.52 14.42 27.03
C ASP A 261 2.48 15.02 25.99
N LEU A 262 2.30 14.66 24.72
CA LEU A 262 3.08 15.22 23.61
C LEU A 262 2.78 16.70 23.34
N LEU A 263 1.54 17.15 23.57
CA LEU A 263 1.16 18.56 23.43
C LEU A 263 1.73 19.43 24.55
N LYS A 264 1.98 18.86 25.74
CA LYS A 264 2.56 19.58 26.89
C LYS A 264 4.09 19.52 26.94
N ASN A 265 4.71 18.58 26.21
CA ASN A 265 6.15 18.34 26.28
C ASN A 265 6.77 18.29 24.87
N ASP A 266 7.34 19.41 24.45
CA ASP A 266 8.00 19.54 23.15
C ASP A 266 9.16 18.55 22.99
N THR A 267 9.92 18.27 24.05
CA THR A 267 11.01 17.29 24.00
C THR A 267 10.49 15.89 23.70
N MET A 268 9.35 15.49 24.26
CA MET A 268 8.72 14.20 23.94
C MET A 268 8.17 14.17 22.51
N TYR A 269 7.52 15.25 22.07
CA TYR A 269 7.01 15.38 20.71
C TYR A 269 8.14 15.31 19.66
N GLU A 270 9.25 16.02 19.89
CA GLU A 270 10.38 16.08 18.96
C GLU A 270 11.14 14.76 18.81
N GLN A 271 10.98 13.82 19.75
CA GLN A 271 11.49 12.45 19.58
C GLN A 271 10.85 11.74 18.37
N TYR A 272 9.60 12.05 18.03
CA TYR A 272 8.92 11.53 16.83
C TYR A 272 9.47 12.16 15.54
N LEU A 273 10.14 13.31 15.64
CA LEU A 273 10.63 14.09 14.51
C LEU A 273 12.15 14.03 14.37
N GLU A 274 12.80 13.10 15.07
CA GLU A 274 14.26 12.98 15.08
C GLU A 274 14.86 12.85 13.67
N HIS A 275 14.16 12.15 12.76
CA HIS A 275 14.58 12.00 11.37
C HIS A 275 14.60 13.31 10.59
N LYS A 276 13.78 14.30 10.96
CA LYS A 276 13.80 15.67 10.41
C LYS A 276 14.81 16.56 11.10
N ILE A 277 14.85 16.50 12.42
CA ILE A 277 15.68 17.39 13.25
C ILE A 277 17.15 17.08 13.06
N LYS A 278 17.51 15.79 13.09
CA LYS A 278 18.89 15.31 12.91
C LYS A 278 19.20 14.91 11.48
N GLN A 279 18.20 14.93 10.58
CA GLN A 279 18.33 14.55 9.17
C GLN A 279 18.95 13.15 8.96
N VAL A 280 18.60 12.21 9.84
CA VAL A 280 19.16 10.85 9.86
C VAL A 280 18.07 9.80 9.87
N ILE A 281 18.30 8.71 9.14
CA ILE A 281 17.50 7.49 9.19
C ILE A 281 18.31 6.47 9.99
N LYS A 282 17.73 5.96 11.09
CA LYS A 282 18.40 4.97 11.94
C LYS A 282 18.08 3.54 11.52
N ASN A 283 16.93 3.34 10.89
CA ASN A 283 16.47 2.02 10.47
C ASN A 283 17.28 1.52 9.26
N LYS A 284 18.12 0.51 9.51
CA LYS A 284 18.97 -0.12 8.48
C LYS A 284 18.18 -0.94 7.47
N ASN A 285 17.04 -1.51 7.87
CA ASN A 285 16.20 -2.30 6.96
C ASN A 285 15.59 -1.39 5.90
N LEU A 286 15.06 -0.23 6.30
CA LEU A 286 14.56 0.80 5.39
C LEU A 286 15.65 1.23 4.39
N ILE A 287 16.84 1.59 4.87
CA ILE A 287 17.95 2.03 4.02
C ILE A 287 18.36 0.93 3.05
N PHE A 288 18.51 -0.30 3.54
CA PHE A 288 18.91 -1.44 2.72
C PHE A 288 17.88 -1.72 1.63
N GLU A 289 16.60 -1.77 1.97
CA GLU A 289 15.53 -2.08 1.01
C GLU A 289 15.43 -0.99 -0.06
N PHE A 290 15.54 0.29 0.32
CA PHE A 290 15.54 1.41 -0.63
C PHE A 290 16.69 1.32 -1.64
N HIS A 291 17.92 1.09 -1.18
CA HIS A 291 19.07 1.01 -2.09
C HIS A 291 19.05 -0.26 -2.95
N LYS A 292 18.51 -1.35 -2.41
CA LYS A 292 18.38 -2.61 -3.15
C LYS A 292 17.34 -2.51 -4.27
N ARG A 293 16.30 -1.68 -4.10
CA ARG A 293 15.17 -1.54 -5.03
C ARG A 293 14.77 -0.07 -5.20
N PRO A 294 15.58 0.74 -5.90
CA PRO A 294 15.28 2.15 -6.10
C PRO A 294 14.00 2.40 -6.93
N TRP A 295 13.55 1.40 -7.70
CA TRP A 295 12.32 1.45 -8.50
C TRP A 295 11.04 1.21 -7.69
N ALA A 296 11.14 0.68 -6.46
CA ALA A 296 9.99 0.21 -5.66
C ALA A 296 9.05 1.33 -5.19
N ALA A 297 9.44 2.59 -5.38
CA ALA A 297 8.58 3.72 -5.06
C ALA A 297 7.49 3.96 -6.12
N ASP A 298 7.70 3.49 -7.35
CA ASP A 298 6.89 3.82 -8.53
C ASP A 298 6.31 2.54 -9.15
N ALA A 299 4.98 2.50 -9.29
CA ALA A 299 4.29 1.31 -9.80
C ALA A 299 4.63 1.01 -11.26
N LEU A 300 4.85 2.02 -12.11
CA LEU A 300 5.20 1.80 -13.52
C LEU A 300 6.61 1.24 -13.67
N GLN A 301 7.58 1.79 -12.93
CA GLN A 301 8.94 1.25 -12.92
C GLN A 301 8.95 -0.17 -12.35
N THR A 302 8.21 -0.41 -11.26
CA THR A 302 8.08 -1.75 -10.67
C THR A 302 7.44 -2.74 -11.64
N ALA A 303 6.42 -2.32 -12.40
CA ALA A 303 5.80 -3.15 -13.43
C ALA A 303 6.79 -3.53 -14.54
N GLN A 304 7.69 -2.61 -14.94
CA GLN A 304 8.73 -2.90 -15.92
C GLN A 304 9.78 -3.90 -15.39
N GLU A 305 10.18 -3.75 -14.13
CA GLU A 305 11.06 -4.71 -13.45
C GLU A 305 10.40 -6.09 -13.35
N PHE A 306 9.10 -6.13 -13.06
CA PHE A 306 8.33 -7.37 -13.05
C PHE A 306 8.19 -7.99 -14.45
N GLU A 307 7.94 -7.20 -15.48
CA GLU A 307 7.98 -7.66 -16.89
C GLU A 307 9.33 -8.31 -17.22
N CYS A 308 10.43 -7.72 -16.75
CA CYS A 308 11.76 -8.27 -16.98
C CYS A 308 12.05 -9.55 -16.20
N TYR A 309 11.67 -9.59 -14.93
CA TYR A 309 11.75 -10.82 -14.12
C TYR A 309 10.98 -11.96 -14.80
N ILE A 310 9.76 -11.71 -15.26
CA ILE A 310 8.96 -12.72 -15.95
C ILE A 310 9.59 -13.11 -17.29
N CYS A 311 10.20 -12.18 -18.02
CA CYS A 311 10.95 -12.49 -19.22
C CYS A 311 12.09 -13.47 -18.96
N GLU A 312 12.92 -13.21 -17.95
CA GLU A 312 13.99 -14.11 -17.54
C GLU A 312 13.43 -15.51 -17.18
N LYS A 313 12.34 -15.57 -16.42
CA LYS A 313 11.68 -16.84 -16.06
C LYS A 313 11.08 -17.58 -17.25
N VAL A 314 10.54 -16.88 -18.25
CA VAL A 314 10.10 -17.49 -19.52
C VAL A 314 11.28 -18.16 -20.23
N HIS A 315 12.42 -17.46 -20.35
CA HIS A 315 13.62 -18.01 -21.00
C HIS A 315 14.20 -19.20 -20.21
N GLU A 316 14.25 -19.13 -18.88
CA GLU A 316 14.63 -20.26 -18.02
C GLU A 316 13.71 -21.47 -18.23
N ASN A 317 12.39 -21.25 -18.33
CA ASN A 317 11.42 -22.31 -18.56
C ASN A 317 11.63 -22.99 -19.92
N LEU A 318 11.84 -22.20 -20.97
CA LEU A 318 12.10 -22.71 -22.33
C LEU A 318 13.41 -23.51 -22.42
N GLN A 319 14.38 -23.23 -21.56
CA GLN A 319 15.62 -23.99 -21.42
C GLN A 319 15.48 -25.24 -20.54
N GLY A 320 14.28 -25.52 -20.00
CA GLY A 320 14.02 -26.66 -19.13
C GLY A 320 14.61 -26.54 -17.72
N LYS A 321 14.99 -25.32 -17.29
CA LYS A 321 15.59 -25.06 -15.96
C LYS A 321 14.54 -25.04 -14.84
N ILE A 322 13.27 -24.83 -15.17
CA ILE A 322 12.17 -24.84 -14.21
C ILE A 322 11.59 -26.25 -14.11
N HIS A 323 12.02 -27.00 -13.09
CA HIS A 323 11.62 -28.40 -12.91
C HIS A 323 10.28 -28.59 -12.18
N LYS A 324 9.85 -27.59 -11.39
CA LYS A 324 8.56 -27.57 -10.68
C LYS A 324 7.92 -26.20 -10.82
N ALA A 325 6.61 -26.17 -10.97
CA ALA A 325 5.85 -24.92 -10.96
C ALA A 325 5.99 -24.27 -9.58
N HIS A 326 6.47 -23.03 -9.55
CA HIS A 326 6.37 -22.19 -8.36
C HIS A 326 4.91 -21.71 -8.22
N HIS A 327 4.46 -21.56 -6.99
CA HIS A 327 3.11 -21.10 -6.67
C HIS A 327 3.19 -20.09 -5.54
N LEU A 328 2.39 -19.03 -5.65
CA LEU A 328 2.31 -18.06 -4.57
C LEU A 328 1.66 -18.69 -3.33
N THR A 329 2.07 -18.16 -2.18
CA THR A 329 1.56 -18.50 -0.86
C THR A 329 1.03 -17.25 -0.18
N LYS A 330 0.34 -17.41 0.95
CA LYS A 330 -0.16 -16.28 1.76
C LYS A 330 0.88 -15.20 2.05
N LYS A 331 2.17 -15.55 2.16
CA LYS A 331 3.25 -14.58 2.40
C LYS A 331 3.38 -13.51 1.31
N HIS A 332 2.96 -13.80 0.09
CA HIS A 332 3.05 -12.86 -1.03
C HIS A 332 1.90 -11.85 -1.02
N TYR A 333 0.87 -12.04 -0.20
CA TYR A 333 -0.27 -11.13 -0.07
C TYR A 333 -0.99 -11.38 1.27
N ASP A 334 -0.30 -11.09 2.39
CA ASP A 334 -0.77 -11.47 3.73
C ASP A 334 -1.71 -10.42 4.31
N CYS A 335 -2.97 -10.53 3.89
CA CYS A 335 -4.08 -9.71 4.37
C CYS A 335 -4.96 -10.54 5.31
N PRO A 336 -4.91 -10.33 6.64
CA PRO A 336 -5.80 -10.99 7.57
C PRO A 336 -7.26 -10.60 7.34
N LYS A 337 -8.17 -11.30 8.03
CA LYS A 337 -9.56 -10.87 8.16
C LYS A 337 -9.60 -9.42 8.66
N PRO A 338 -10.51 -8.55 8.16
CA PRO A 338 -10.58 -7.15 8.56
C PRO A 338 -10.60 -6.94 10.07
N VAL A 339 -9.76 -6.02 10.54
CA VAL A 339 -9.59 -5.64 11.94
C VAL A 339 -9.95 -4.18 12.08
N SER A 340 -10.76 -3.87 13.10
CA SER A 340 -11.17 -2.51 13.43
C SER A 340 -10.00 -1.70 14.01
N ALA A 341 -9.80 -0.48 13.54
CA ALA A 341 -8.94 0.48 14.22
C ALA A 341 -9.50 0.88 15.60
N LEU A 342 -10.82 0.76 15.81
CA LEU A 342 -11.52 1.11 17.05
C LEU A 342 -11.37 0.08 18.16
N THR A 343 -11.55 -1.20 17.83
CA THR A 343 -11.49 -2.28 18.83
C THR A 343 -10.17 -3.03 18.82
N LEU A 344 -9.34 -2.84 17.79
CA LEU A 344 -8.15 -3.66 17.49
C LEU A 344 -8.48 -5.16 17.33
N ASP A 345 -9.74 -5.48 17.06
CA ASP A 345 -10.25 -6.83 16.87
C ASP A 345 -11.21 -6.88 15.67
N VAL A 346 -11.59 -8.08 15.27
CA VAL A 346 -12.59 -8.33 14.24
C VAL A 346 -13.96 -7.88 14.74
N ASN A 347 -14.56 -6.90 14.08
CA ASN A 347 -15.96 -6.55 14.29
C ASN A 347 -16.87 -7.44 13.40
N PRO A 348 -17.68 -8.36 13.96
CA PRO A 348 -18.54 -9.23 13.15
C PRO A 348 -19.63 -8.47 12.39
N GLU A 349 -20.00 -7.26 12.83
CA GLU A 349 -21.00 -6.41 12.16
C GLU A 349 -20.41 -5.62 10.97
N ASN A 350 -19.09 -5.65 10.80
CA ASN A 350 -18.44 -5.00 9.66
C ASN A 350 -18.69 -5.81 8.39
N SER A 351 -19.33 -5.18 7.40
CA SER A 351 -19.65 -5.82 6.10
C SER A 351 -18.42 -6.38 5.39
N TRP A 352 -17.24 -5.78 5.57
CA TRP A 352 -15.97 -6.29 5.04
C TRP A 352 -15.58 -7.65 5.63
N VAL A 353 -15.96 -7.95 6.88
CA VAL A 353 -15.71 -9.25 7.49
C VAL A 353 -16.55 -10.34 6.80
N PHE A 354 -17.81 -10.03 6.49
CA PHE A 354 -18.68 -10.93 5.73
C PHE A 354 -18.18 -11.11 4.28
N SER A 355 -17.77 -10.02 3.63
CA SER A 355 -17.24 -10.05 2.27
C SER A 355 -15.97 -10.89 2.19
N TRP A 356 -15.02 -10.71 3.13
CA TRP A 356 -13.82 -11.54 3.26
C TRP A 356 -14.14 -13.03 3.44
N GLN A 357 -15.15 -13.38 4.25
CA GLN A 357 -15.56 -14.78 4.41
C GLN A 357 -16.16 -15.36 3.14
N THR A 358 -16.95 -14.57 2.43
CA THR A 358 -17.56 -14.95 1.15
C THR A 358 -16.49 -15.13 0.07
N ALA A 359 -15.54 -14.21 -0.01
CA ALA A 359 -14.40 -14.28 -0.92
C ALA A 359 -13.56 -15.54 -0.69
N ARG A 360 -13.42 -16.03 0.55
CA ARG A 360 -12.76 -17.31 0.86
C ARG A 360 -13.47 -18.49 0.22
N VAL A 361 -14.80 -18.56 0.34
CA VAL A 361 -15.59 -19.67 -0.24
C VAL A 361 -15.51 -19.62 -1.76
N GLN A 362 -15.69 -18.43 -2.35
CA GLN A 362 -15.54 -18.22 -3.79
C GLN A 362 -14.15 -18.59 -4.30
N ALA A 363 -13.10 -18.26 -3.54
CA ALA A 363 -11.72 -18.62 -3.84
C ALA A 363 -11.52 -20.14 -3.90
N GLU A 364 -12.08 -20.87 -2.94
CA GLU A 364 -12.00 -22.34 -2.88
C GLU A 364 -12.76 -23.00 -4.05
N GLU A 365 -13.96 -22.51 -4.36
CA GLU A 365 -14.78 -23.01 -5.46
C GLU A 365 -14.12 -22.77 -6.82
N LEU A 366 -13.63 -21.54 -7.06
CA LEU A 366 -12.95 -21.18 -8.30
C LEU A 366 -11.67 -21.99 -8.49
N TYR A 367 -10.87 -22.16 -7.44
CA TYR A 367 -9.66 -22.98 -7.51
C TYR A 367 -9.99 -24.43 -7.91
N LYS A 368 -11.00 -25.04 -7.28
CA LYS A 368 -11.46 -26.39 -7.62
C LYS A 368 -11.92 -26.48 -9.07
N LYS A 369 -12.70 -25.50 -9.55
CA LYS A 369 -13.15 -25.42 -10.95
C LYS A 369 -11.95 -25.43 -11.90
N ILE A 370 -10.99 -24.53 -11.70
CA ILE A 370 -9.82 -24.38 -12.58
C ILE A 370 -8.91 -25.61 -12.58
N VAL A 371 -8.72 -26.25 -11.42
CA VAL A 371 -7.85 -27.43 -11.29
C VAL A 371 -8.53 -28.71 -11.76
N ASN A 372 -9.86 -28.79 -11.72
CA ASN A 372 -10.59 -29.98 -12.18
C ASN A 372 -10.94 -29.95 -13.67
N GLU A 373 -10.81 -28.81 -14.36
CA GLU A 373 -11.01 -28.65 -15.82
C GLU A 373 -9.84 -29.23 -16.67
N HIS A 374 -9.18 -30.29 -16.19
CA HIS A 374 -8.04 -30.94 -16.87
C HIS A 374 -8.43 -31.93 -17.97
#